data_AF-A0A183T2A1-F1
#
_entry.id   AF-A0A183T2A1-F1
#
_cell.length_a   1.000
_cell.length_b   1.000
_cell.length_c   1.000
_cell.angle_alpha   90.00
_cell.angle_beta   90.00
_cell.angle_gamma   90.00
#
_symmetry.space_group_name_H-M   'P 1'
#
loop_
_entity.id
_entity.type
_entity.pdbx_description
1 polymer ?
#
loop_
_entity_poly.entity_id
_entity_poly.type
_entity_poly.pdbx_seq_one_letter_code
_entity_poly.pdbx_strand_id
1 'polypeptide(L)'
;FSQIIKNAHQKPVEVEEKISYADLVTATDKQVENLLKSRILEKYPDHKIIAEESVNSRCVLSSSPTWIIDPIDGTSNFVSRFPFCAICIGYYNEKLAQSSVVYNPITEQMFHAERGKGAFLNGEKIAVVRTMGSAALHMCQIAAGQGDAFYEFGIHCWDYAAAALIVTEAGGFCCDINGTFYVSHDLGTIFCSLPHGVDTCCLAFCLLFGVP
;
A
#
# COMPACT_ATOMS: atom_id res chain seq x y z
N PHE A 1 -8.59 17.25 -11.34
CA PHE A 1 -7.69 17.37 -10.18
C PHE A 1 -6.23 17.09 -10.55
N SER A 2 -5.89 16.06 -11.34
CA SER A 2 -4.47 15.74 -11.65
C SER A 2 -3.65 16.92 -12.20
N GLN A 3 -4.20 17.72 -13.13
CA GLN A 3 -3.51 18.90 -13.65
C GLN A 3 -3.28 20.00 -12.60
N ILE A 4 -4.19 20.13 -11.62
CA ILE A 4 -4.08 21.13 -10.54
C ILE A 4 -2.83 20.83 -9.70
N ILE A 5 -2.68 19.55 -9.30
CA ILE A 5 -1.56 19.11 -8.48
C ILE A 5 -0.25 19.14 -9.27
N LYS A 6 -0.24 18.64 -10.52
CA LYS A 6 0.96 18.70 -11.38
C LYS A 6 1.44 20.14 -11.61
N ASN A 7 0.52 21.08 -11.86
CA ASN A 7 0.86 22.49 -12.06
C ASN A 7 1.40 23.14 -10.77
N ALA A 8 0.76 22.87 -9.63
CA ALA A 8 1.21 23.40 -8.34
C ALA A 8 2.60 22.85 -7.96
N HIS A 9 2.88 21.58 -8.27
CA HIS A 9 4.18 20.95 -8.04
C HIS A 9 5.32 21.55 -8.90
N GLN A 10 5.01 22.08 -10.10
CA GLN A 10 5.99 22.59 -11.06
C GLN A 10 6.25 24.10 -10.98
N LYS A 11 5.38 24.91 -10.36
CA LYS A 11 5.54 26.37 -10.32
C LYS A 11 6.85 26.79 -9.62
N PRO A 12 7.65 27.70 -10.20
CA PRO A 12 8.79 28.30 -9.49
C PRO A 12 8.26 29.12 -8.30
N VAL A 13 8.95 29.04 -7.15
CA VAL A 13 8.64 29.87 -5.99
C VAL A 13 9.23 31.25 -6.26
N GLU A 14 8.42 32.21 -6.73
CA GLU A 14 8.80 33.61 -6.66
C GLU A 14 8.77 34.03 -5.19
N VAL A 15 9.96 34.20 -4.61
CA VAL A 15 10.16 34.69 -3.24
C VAL A 15 10.02 36.22 -3.25
N GLU A 16 8.89 36.74 -3.73
CA GLU A 16 8.53 38.14 -3.54
C GLU A 16 7.16 38.18 -2.86
N GLU A 17 7.16 38.74 -1.66
CA GLU A 17 6.02 38.92 -0.73
C GLU A 17 5.51 37.67 -0.01
N LYS A 18 6.19 37.31 1.10
CA LYS A 18 5.71 36.65 2.34
C LYS A 18 4.35 35.89 2.32
N ILE A 19 4.07 35.06 1.32
CA ILE A 19 3.07 34.00 1.39
C ILE A 19 3.88 32.75 1.72
N SER A 20 3.67 32.19 2.92
CA SER A 20 4.38 30.98 3.30
C SER A 20 4.02 29.92 2.28
N TYR A 21 4.99 29.14 1.85
CA TYR A 21 4.72 28.06 0.90
C TYR A 21 3.75 27.00 1.49
N ALA A 22 3.61 26.95 2.82
CA ALA A 22 2.50 26.26 3.48
C ALA A 22 1.12 26.81 3.09
N ASP A 23 0.96 28.12 2.95
CA ASP A 23 -0.31 28.78 2.57
C ASP A 23 -0.72 28.42 1.13
N LEU A 24 0.25 28.26 0.21
CA LEU A 24 0.01 27.82 -1.16
C LEU A 24 -0.48 26.37 -1.22
N VAL A 25 0.08 25.51 -0.36
CA VAL A 25 -0.33 24.12 -0.28
C VAL A 25 -1.73 24.02 0.32
N THR A 26 -2.02 24.70 1.42
CA THR A 26 -3.37 24.82 1.98
C THR A 26 -4.40 25.35 0.96
N ALA A 27 -4.02 26.28 0.08
CA ALA A 27 -4.90 26.73 -1.00
C ALA A 27 -5.17 25.63 -2.05
N THR A 28 -4.16 24.83 -2.36
CA THR A 28 -4.27 23.69 -3.30
C THR A 28 -5.12 22.58 -2.70
N ASP A 29 -4.90 22.22 -1.43
CA ASP A 29 -5.70 21.27 -0.66
C ASP A 29 -7.19 21.63 -0.69
N LYS A 30 -7.52 22.88 -0.31
CA LYS A 30 -8.89 23.40 -0.36
C LYS A 30 -9.49 23.37 -1.77
N GLN A 31 -8.70 23.68 -2.81
CA GLN A 31 -9.19 23.65 -4.18
C GLN A 31 -9.52 22.22 -4.63
N VAL A 32 -8.65 21.25 -4.33
CA VAL A 32 -8.87 19.83 -4.65
C VAL A 32 -10.07 19.31 -3.88
N GLU A 33 -10.17 19.60 -2.59
CA GLU A 33 -11.28 19.17 -1.73
C GLU A 33 -12.63 19.70 -2.24
N ASN A 34 -12.72 21.00 -2.54
CA ASN A 34 -13.95 21.61 -3.06
C ASN A 34 -14.37 21.02 -4.41
N LEU A 35 -13.42 20.71 -5.28
CA LEU A 35 -13.69 20.05 -6.56
C LEU A 35 -14.21 18.61 -6.38
N LEU A 36 -13.62 17.85 -5.44
CA LEU A 36 -14.08 16.50 -5.14
C LEU A 36 -15.48 16.51 -4.52
N LYS A 37 -15.71 17.40 -3.55
CA LYS A 37 -17.00 17.58 -2.89
C LYS A 37 -18.11 17.92 -3.86
N SER A 38 -17.90 18.93 -4.71
CA SER A 38 -18.90 19.36 -5.69
C SER A 38 -19.30 18.22 -6.63
N ARG A 39 -18.34 17.49 -7.19
CA ARG A 39 -18.62 16.35 -8.07
C ARG A 39 -19.34 15.20 -7.37
N ILE A 40 -18.97 14.92 -6.13
CA ILE A 40 -19.61 13.86 -5.33
C ILE A 40 -21.06 14.25 -5.05
N LEU A 41 -21.31 15.47 -4.56
CA LEU A 41 -22.64 15.94 -4.20
C LEU A 41 -23.54 16.19 -5.42
N GLU A 42 -22.97 16.54 -6.57
CA GLU A 42 -23.70 16.63 -7.84
C GLU A 42 -24.31 15.28 -8.23
N LYS A 43 -23.55 14.19 -8.03
CA LYS A 43 -24.00 12.83 -8.37
C LYS A 43 -24.74 12.14 -7.23
N TYR A 44 -24.41 12.46 -5.99
CA TYR A 44 -24.92 11.84 -4.76
C TYR A 44 -25.27 12.91 -3.72
N PRO A 45 -26.37 13.67 -3.91
CA PRO A 45 -26.72 14.81 -3.06
C PRO A 45 -26.91 14.47 -1.58
N ASP A 46 -27.40 13.26 -1.29
CA ASP A 46 -27.71 12.80 0.07
C ASP A 46 -26.52 12.14 0.79
N HIS A 47 -25.37 11.99 0.13
CA HIS A 47 -24.20 11.38 0.75
C HIS A 47 -23.47 12.37 1.65
N LYS A 48 -22.91 11.87 2.75
CA LYS A 48 -22.08 12.65 3.65
C LYS A 48 -20.64 12.71 3.14
N ILE A 49 -19.92 13.76 3.52
CA ILE A 49 -18.48 13.90 3.23
C ILE A 49 -17.73 14.25 4.51
N ILE A 50 -16.65 13.52 4.77
CA ILE A 50 -15.64 13.80 5.78
C ILE A 50 -14.36 14.14 5.01
N ALA A 51 -13.84 15.34 5.16
CA ALA A 51 -12.63 15.76 4.44
C ALA A 51 -11.73 16.61 5.32
N GLU A 52 -10.42 16.36 5.25
CA GLU A 52 -9.41 16.90 6.18
C GLU A 52 -9.51 18.42 6.38
N GLU A 53 -9.59 19.20 5.31
CA GLU A 53 -9.52 20.67 5.38
C GLU A 53 -10.82 21.32 5.89
N SER A 54 -11.92 20.56 5.95
CA SER A 54 -13.23 21.08 6.38
C SER A 54 -13.75 20.47 7.67
N VAL A 55 -13.02 19.52 8.26
CA VAL A 55 -13.43 18.88 9.50
C VAL A 55 -13.04 19.79 10.68
N ASN A 56 -14.05 20.35 11.35
CA ASN A 56 -13.86 21.21 12.52
C ASN A 56 -14.04 20.49 13.87
N SER A 57 -14.43 19.20 13.87
CA SER A 57 -14.71 18.41 15.10
C SER A 57 -14.47 16.90 14.88
N ARG A 58 -14.58 16.07 15.94
CA ARG A 58 -14.31 14.61 15.83
C ARG A 58 -15.13 13.95 14.71
N CYS A 59 -14.44 13.33 13.77
CA CYS A 59 -15.04 12.54 12.69
C CYS A 59 -15.73 11.29 13.25
N VAL A 60 -17.06 11.29 13.30
CA VAL A 60 -17.84 10.10 13.67
C VAL A 60 -18.44 9.49 12.41
N LEU A 61 -17.93 8.33 12.01
CA LEU A 61 -18.49 7.57 10.88
C LEU A 61 -19.86 7.00 11.26
N SER A 62 -20.90 7.48 10.57
CA SER A 62 -22.27 6.99 10.72
C SER A 62 -22.56 5.81 9.76
N SER A 63 -23.73 5.19 9.89
CA SER A 63 -24.16 4.15 8.95
C SER A 63 -24.56 4.69 7.56
N SER A 64 -24.72 6.01 7.42
CA SER A 64 -25.06 6.64 6.13
C SER A 64 -23.92 6.51 5.11
N PRO A 65 -24.22 6.48 3.80
CA PRO A 65 -23.24 6.62 2.73
C PRO A 65 -22.35 7.85 2.97
N THR A 66 -21.05 7.62 3.10
CA THR A 66 -20.08 8.65 3.49
C THR A 66 -18.82 8.52 2.64
N TRP A 67 -18.35 9.64 2.10
CA TRP A 67 -17.07 9.76 1.43
C TRP A 67 -16.04 10.35 2.40
N ILE A 68 -14.91 9.68 2.55
CA ILE A 68 -13.77 10.16 3.32
C ILE A 68 -12.69 10.58 2.34
N ILE A 69 -12.21 11.82 2.45
CA ILE A 69 -11.33 12.44 1.47
C ILE A 69 -10.15 13.08 2.18
N ASP A 70 -8.95 12.77 1.71
CA ASP A 70 -7.75 13.54 1.96
C ASP A 70 -7.28 14.09 0.60
N PRO A 71 -7.35 15.42 0.39
CA PRO A 71 -7.03 16.03 -0.89
C PRO A 71 -5.54 15.90 -1.25
N ILE A 72 -4.62 15.96 -0.28
CA ILE A 72 -3.17 15.80 -0.47
C ILE A 72 -2.55 15.16 0.78
N ASP A 73 -2.55 13.83 0.83
CA ASP A 73 -1.77 13.07 1.80
C ASP A 73 -0.29 13.25 1.48
N GLY A 74 0.52 13.49 2.52
CA GLY A 74 1.92 13.84 2.38
C GLY A 74 2.17 15.31 2.01
N THR A 75 1.40 16.25 2.58
CA THR A 75 1.55 17.70 2.42
C THR A 75 3.01 18.17 2.54
N SER A 76 3.78 17.64 3.50
CA SER A 76 5.20 17.97 3.67
C SER A 76 6.10 17.50 2.51
N ASN A 77 5.78 16.36 1.89
CA ASN A 77 6.47 15.87 0.70
C ASN A 77 6.10 16.72 -0.51
N PHE A 78 4.81 17.03 -0.68
CA PHE A 78 4.34 17.94 -1.72
C PHE A 78 5.04 19.31 -1.61
N VAL A 79 5.13 19.82 -0.37
CA VAL A 79 5.91 21.00 -0.03
C VAL A 79 7.36 20.82 -0.49
N SER A 80 8.04 19.78 -0.03
CA SER A 80 9.46 19.58 -0.32
C SER A 80 9.76 19.15 -1.76
N ARG A 81 8.74 19.13 -2.65
CA ARG A 81 8.79 18.63 -4.03
C ARG A 81 9.24 17.18 -4.14
N PHE A 82 9.06 16.41 -3.07
CA PHE A 82 9.31 14.99 -3.08
C PHE A 82 8.09 14.29 -3.70
N PRO A 83 8.25 13.37 -4.67
CA PRO A 83 7.17 12.89 -5.54
C PRO A 83 6.20 11.90 -4.85
N PHE A 84 6.15 11.89 -3.52
CA PHE A 84 5.34 10.99 -2.71
C PHE A 84 4.25 11.77 -1.98
N CYS A 85 3.21 12.13 -2.73
CA CYS A 85 1.95 12.66 -2.23
C CYS A 85 0.79 12.00 -2.98
N ALA A 86 -0.37 11.89 -2.36
CA ALA A 86 -1.52 11.22 -2.97
C ALA A 86 -2.85 11.91 -2.65
N ILE A 87 -3.81 11.77 -3.56
CA ILE A 87 -5.22 12.02 -3.25
C ILE A 87 -5.81 10.70 -2.74
N CYS A 88 -6.43 10.72 -1.56
CA CYS A 88 -7.07 9.55 -0.98
C CYS A 88 -8.59 9.75 -0.92
N ILE A 89 -9.34 8.79 -1.46
CA ILE A 89 -10.81 8.79 -1.44
C ILE A 89 -11.29 7.41 -1.02
N GLY A 90 -12.06 7.35 0.06
CA GLY A 90 -12.75 6.14 0.52
C GLY A 90 -14.26 6.34 0.53
N TYR A 91 -15.01 5.36 0.03
CA TYR A 91 -16.47 5.32 0.14
C TYR A 91 -16.90 4.26 1.15
N TYR A 92 -17.71 4.67 2.11
CA TYR A 92 -18.20 3.86 3.21
C TYR A 92 -19.73 3.85 3.22
N ASN A 93 -20.30 2.68 3.52
CA ASN A 93 -21.72 2.52 3.79
C ASN A 93 -21.88 1.54 4.96
N GLU A 94 -22.81 1.79 5.87
CA GLU A 94 -22.98 0.99 7.10
C GLU A 94 -21.68 0.86 7.92
N LYS A 95 -20.84 1.91 7.91
CA LYS A 95 -19.50 1.93 8.53
C LYS A 95 -18.49 0.94 7.93
N LEU A 96 -18.80 0.34 6.78
CA LEU A 96 -17.92 -0.58 6.06
C LEU A 96 -17.37 0.08 4.79
N ALA A 97 -16.08 -0.10 4.53
CA ALA A 97 -15.46 0.37 3.29
C ALA A 97 -16.00 -0.45 2.11
N GLN A 98 -16.50 0.25 1.09
CA GLN A 98 -17.09 -0.35 -0.12
C GLN A 98 -16.16 -0.21 -1.32
N SER A 99 -15.53 0.95 -1.49
CA SER A 99 -14.55 1.21 -2.54
C SER A 99 -13.56 2.29 -2.13
N SER A 100 -12.37 2.28 -2.71
CA SER A 100 -11.35 3.30 -2.44
C SER A 100 -10.46 3.56 -3.65
N VAL A 101 -9.85 4.75 -3.65
CA VAL A 101 -8.82 5.19 -4.59
C VAL A 101 -7.73 5.92 -3.80
N VAL A 102 -6.47 5.56 -4.06
CA VAL A 102 -5.29 6.34 -3.67
C VAL A 102 -4.52 6.64 -4.94
N TYR A 103 -4.41 7.92 -5.30
CA TYR A 103 -3.83 8.34 -6.56
C TYR A 103 -2.69 9.31 -6.34
N ASN A 104 -1.49 8.91 -6.74
CA ASN A 104 -0.34 9.80 -6.83
C ASN A 104 -0.29 10.40 -8.26
N PRO A 105 -0.63 11.69 -8.44
CA PRO A 105 -0.62 12.32 -9.75
C PRO A 105 0.78 12.61 -10.30
N ILE A 106 1.82 12.54 -9.48
CA ILE A 106 3.21 12.79 -9.89
C ILE A 106 3.80 11.52 -10.49
N THR A 107 3.65 10.38 -9.82
CA THR A 107 4.14 9.08 -10.30
C THR A 107 3.14 8.36 -11.21
N GLU A 108 1.93 8.90 -11.36
CA GLU A 108 0.83 8.30 -12.14
C GLU A 108 0.45 6.90 -11.64
N GLN A 109 0.55 6.69 -10.33
CA GLN A 109 0.14 5.45 -9.67
C GLN A 109 -1.25 5.62 -9.07
N MET A 110 -2.19 4.81 -9.56
CA MET A 110 -3.56 4.72 -9.06
C MET A 110 -3.79 3.35 -8.44
N PHE A 111 -3.82 3.32 -7.11
CA PHE A 111 -4.32 2.19 -6.36
C PHE A 111 -5.83 2.33 -6.22
N HIS A 112 -6.58 1.27 -6.51
CA HIS A 112 -8.02 1.26 -6.24
C HIS A 112 -8.50 -0.12 -5.81
N ALA A 113 -9.59 -0.15 -5.05
CA ALA A 113 -10.20 -1.39 -4.59
C ALA A 113 -11.73 -1.27 -4.54
N GLU A 114 -12.40 -2.40 -4.71
CA GLU A 114 -13.83 -2.54 -4.45
C GLU A 114 -14.07 -3.83 -3.65
N ARG A 115 -14.92 -3.73 -2.62
CA ARG A 115 -15.21 -4.83 -1.71
C ARG A 115 -15.71 -6.05 -2.50
N GLY A 116 -15.00 -7.17 -2.37
CA GLY A 116 -15.31 -8.42 -3.07
C GLY A 116 -14.77 -8.53 -4.51
N LYS A 117 -14.19 -7.47 -5.09
CA LYS A 117 -13.60 -7.51 -6.45
C LYS A 117 -12.08 -7.52 -6.47
N GLY A 118 -11.45 -7.14 -5.36
CA GLY A 118 -9.99 -7.10 -5.20
C GLY A 118 -9.42 -5.69 -5.23
N ALA A 119 -8.09 -5.62 -5.30
CA ALA A 119 -7.32 -4.39 -5.38
C ALA A 119 -6.50 -4.36 -6.67
N PHE A 120 -6.21 -3.15 -7.15
CA PHE A 120 -5.58 -2.93 -8.44
C PHE A 120 -4.58 -1.78 -8.37
N LEU A 121 -3.54 -1.84 -9.20
CA LEU A 121 -2.59 -0.76 -9.46
C LEU A 121 -2.61 -0.48 -10.96
N ASN A 122 -3.01 0.73 -11.35
CA ASN A 122 -3.09 1.15 -12.77
C ASN A 122 -3.93 0.19 -13.64
N GLY A 123 -4.99 -0.38 -13.07
CA GLY A 123 -5.90 -1.32 -13.76
C GLY A 123 -5.49 -2.79 -13.65
N GLU A 124 -4.25 -3.09 -13.27
CA GLU A 124 -3.77 -4.45 -13.08
C GLU A 124 -4.08 -4.95 -11.66
N LYS A 125 -4.63 -6.17 -11.56
CA LYS A 125 -5.00 -6.75 -10.26
C LYS A 125 -3.74 -7.04 -9.46
N ILE A 126 -3.68 -6.55 -8.22
CA ILE A 126 -2.56 -6.77 -7.32
C ILE A 126 -2.91 -7.80 -6.25
N ALA A 127 -1.89 -8.49 -5.77
CA ALA A 127 -1.95 -9.42 -4.65
C ALA A 127 -0.77 -9.15 -3.71
N VAL A 128 -0.89 -9.63 -2.47
CA VAL A 128 0.16 -9.50 -1.46
C VAL A 128 1.40 -10.35 -1.75
N VAL A 129 1.32 -11.28 -2.70
CA VAL A 129 2.42 -12.17 -3.08
C VAL A 129 3.22 -11.54 -4.22
N ARG A 130 4.54 -11.45 -4.04
CA ARG A 130 5.50 -11.07 -5.09
C ARG A 130 6.15 -12.33 -5.66
N THR A 131 6.38 -12.34 -6.97
CA THR A 131 7.19 -13.39 -7.62
C THR A 131 8.30 -12.70 -8.39
N MET A 132 9.54 -12.80 -7.90
CA MET A 132 10.73 -12.14 -8.47
C MET A 132 11.39 -12.96 -9.59
N GLY A 133 10.95 -14.20 -9.82
CA GLY A 133 11.55 -15.11 -10.79
C GLY A 133 12.92 -15.68 -10.39
N SER A 134 13.40 -15.38 -9.18
CA SER A 134 14.61 -15.95 -8.58
C SER A 134 14.38 -16.21 -7.09
N ALA A 135 14.41 -17.49 -6.70
CA ALA A 135 14.25 -17.92 -5.32
C ALA A 135 15.33 -17.31 -4.41
N ALA A 136 16.61 -17.40 -4.80
CA ALA A 136 17.73 -16.87 -4.04
C ALA A 136 17.60 -15.36 -3.73
N LEU A 137 17.24 -14.55 -4.74
CA LEU A 137 17.07 -13.10 -4.54
C LEU A 137 15.87 -12.80 -3.64
N HIS A 138 14.78 -13.54 -3.77
CA HIS A 138 13.61 -13.36 -2.92
C HIS A 138 13.93 -13.68 -1.46
N MET A 139 14.62 -14.79 -1.21
CA MET A 139 15.13 -15.15 0.13
C MET A 139 16.07 -14.07 0.71
N CYS A 140 16.97 -13.51 -0.10
CA CYS A 140 17.83 -12.41 0.35
C CYS A 140 17.04 -11.14 0.68
N GLN A 141 15.93 -10.87 -0.01
CA GLN A 141 15.03 -9.77 0.32
C GLN A 141 14.31 -10.00 1.65
N ILE A 142 13.91 -11.24 1.96
CA ILE A 142 13.38 -11.60 3.28
C ILE A 142 14.44 -11.35 4.35
N ALA A 143 15.67 -11.82 4.13
CA ALA A 143 16.79 -11.59 5.07
C ALA A 143 17.08 -10.10 5.30
N ALA A 144 16.88 -9.26 4.27
CA ALA A 144 17.04 -7.81 4.35
C ALA A 144 15.81 -7.07 4.92
N GLY A 145 14.75 -7.78 5.33
CA GLY A 145 13.52 -7.18 5.88
C GLY A 145 12.62 -6.50 4.84
N GLN A 146 12.76 -6.85 3.56
CA GLN A 146 11.96 -6.30 2.45
C GLN A 146 10.67 -7.09 2.20
N GLY A 147 10.48 -8.19 2.92
CA GLY A 147 9.27 -9.01 2.95
C GLY A 147 9.31 -9.95 4.15
N ASP A 148 8.16 -10.54 4.50
CA ASP A 148 8.03 -11.35 5.71
C ASP A 148 8.34 -12.84 5.47
N ALA A 149 7.93 -13.36 4.31
CA ALA A 149 8.13 -14.77 3.96
C ALA A 149 8.19 -15.02 2.45
N PHE A 150 8.79 -16.14 2.08
CA PHE A 150 8.86 -16.67 0.71
C PHE A 150 8.64 -18.19 0.72
N TYR A 151 7.95 -18.69 -0.30
CA TYR A 151 7.86 -20.11 -0.59
C TYR A 151 7.84 -20.35 -2.10
N GLU A 152 8.41 -21.47 -2.53
CA GLU A 152 8.37 -21.91 -3.93
C GLU A 152 8.45 -23.43 -4.03
N PHE A 153 7.69 -23.99 -4.97
CA PHE A 153 7.64 -25.42 -5.30
C PHE A 153 8.39 -25.70 -6.60
N GLY A 154 8.99 -26.87 -6.72
CA GLY A 154 9.74 -27.33 -7.88
C GLY A 154 11.15 -26.75 -8.03
N ILE A 155 11.72 -26.15 -6.98
CA ILE A 155 13.07 -25.56 -7.03
C ILE A 155 14.15 -26.57 -6.65
N HIS A 156 15.38 -26.36 -7.13
CA HIS A 156 16.50 -27.24 -6.83
C HIS A 156 17.40 -26.66 -5.73
N CYS A 157 18.28 -27.51 -5.18
CA CYS A 157 19.15 -27.11 -4.07
C CYS A 157 20.05 -25.91 -4.37
N TRP A 158 20.46 -25.72 -5.62
CA TRP A 158 21.24 -24.55 -6.03
C TRP A 158 20.45 -23.24 -6.03
N ASP A 159 19.12 -23.28 -6.11
CA ASP A 159 18.27 -22.09 -6.14
C ASP A 159 18.12 -21.43 -4.76
N TYR A 160 18.39 -22.17 -3.67
CA TYR A 160 18.21 -21.68 -2.31
C TYR A 160 19.41 -21.87 -1.37
N ALA A 161 20.34 -22.79 -1.63
CA ALA A 161 21.37 -23.16 -0.65
C ALA A 161 22.21 -21.97 -0.16
N ALA A 162 22.60 -21.07 -1.08
CA ALA A 162 23.36 -19.88 -0.73
C ALA A 162 22.53 -18.88 0.10
N ALA A 163 21.27 -18.66 -0.31
CA ALA A 163 20.40 -17.69 0.35
C ALA A 163 19.86 -18.21 1.70
N ALA A 164 19.76 -19.53 1.88
CA ALA A 164 19.33 -20.13 3.13
C ALA A 164 20.25 -19.74 4.29
N LEU A 165 21.57 -19.78 4.08
CA LEU A 165 22.53 -19.33 5.10
C LEU A 165 22.37 -17.84 5.42
N ILE A 166 22.15 -17.01 4.39
CA ILE A 166 21.93 -15.56 4.57
C ILE A 166 20.68 -15.32 5.43
N VAL A 167 19.59 -16.03 5.15
CA VAL A 167 18.35 -15.92 5.92
C VAL A 167 18.55 -16.35 7.37
N THR A 168 19.23 -17.47 7.61
CA THR A 168 19.46 -17.94 8.99
C THR A 168 20.37 -17.01 9.78
N GLU A 169 21.42 -16.47 9.16
CA GLU A 169 22.32 -15.49 9.81
C GLU A 169 21.63 -14.13 10.05
N ALA A 170 20.63 -13.78 9.25
CA ALA A 170 19.75 -12.63 9.49
C ALA A 170 18.72 -12.87 10.62
N GLY A 171 18.74 -14.05 11.25
CA GLY A 171 17.82 -14.44 12.32
C GLY A 171 16.49 -15.03 11.84
N GLY A 172 16.34 -15.31 10.55
CA GLY A 172 15.21 -16.05 9.99
C GLY A 172 15.40 -17.57 10.06
N PHE A 173 14.48 -18.31 9.43
CA PHE A 173 14.57 -19.76 9.28
C PHE A 173 14.21 -20.21 7.88
N CYS A 174 14.69 -21.39 7.50
CA CYS A 174 14.30 -22.10 6.30
C CYS A 174 13.85 -23.51 6.68
N CYS A 175 12.73 -23.96 6.12
CA CYS A 175 12.23 -25.32 6.30
C CYS A 175 11.63 -25.87 5.01
N ASP A 176 11.42 -27.18 4.98
CA ASP A 176 10.64 -27.86 3.97
C ASP A 176 9.13 -27.84 4.31
N ILE A 177 8.31 -28.44 3.44
CA ILE A 177 6.86 -28.54 3.66
C ILE A 177 6.46 -29.32 4.91
N ASN A 178 7.37 -30.12 5.48
CA ASN A 178 7.14 -30.92 6.68
C ASN A 178 7.60 -30.19 7.95
N GLY A 179 8.07 -28.94 7.83
CA GLY A 179 8.64 -28.20 8.96
C GLY A 179 10.03 -28.69 9.38
N THR A 180 10.71 -29.48 8.54
CA THR A 180 12.08 -29.91 8.80
C THR A 180 13.01 -28.71 8.60
N PHE A 181 13.54 -28.19 9.69
CA PHE A 181 14.59 -27.18 9.68
C PHE A 181 15.88 -27.82 9.16
N TYR A 182 16.63 -27.07 8.36
CA TYR A 182 17.74 -27.52 7.51
C TYR A 182 17.27 -28.23 6.24
N VAL A 183 17.36 -27.49 5.14
CA VAL A 183 16.95 -27.96 3.83
C VAL A 183 17.89 -29.10 3.41
N SER A 184 17.40 -30.34 3.48
CA SER A 184 18.12 -31.48 2.90
C SER A 184 18.30 -31.25 1.39
N HIS A 185 19.38 -31.79 0.82
CA HIS A 185 19.79 -31.54 -0.56
C HIS A 185 18.80 -32.05 -1.65
N ASP A 186 17.69 -32.69 -1.25
CA ASP A 186 16.78 -33.42 -2.14
C ASP A 186 15.33 -32.87 -2.15
N LEU A 187 15.09 -31.67 -1.60
CA LEU A 187 13.72 -31.16 -1.45
C LEU A 187 13.38 -30.11 -2.50
N GLY A 188 12.40 -30.47 -3.33
CA GLY A 188 11.82 -29.61 -4.37
C GLY A 188 11.00 -28.43 -3.86
N THR A 189 11.09 -28.06 -2.57
CA THR A 189 10.28 -26.98 -1.98
C THR A 189 11.04 -26.30 -0.86
N ILE A 190 10.97 -24.97 -0.79
CA ILE A 190 11.46 -24.20 0.35
C ILE A 190 10.39 -23.27 0.90
N PHE A 191 10.40 -23.10 2.22
CA PHE A 191 9.74 -22.02 2.94
C PHE A 191 10.78 -21.26 3.77
N CYS A 192 10.76 -19.93 3.75
CA CYS A 192 11.58 -19.10 4.65
C CYS A 192 10.85 -17.85 5.15
N SER A 193 11.14 -17.43 6.39
CA SER A 193 10.50 -16.27 7.04
C SER A 193 11.37 -15.66 8.12
N LEU A 194 11.13 -14.38 8.45
CA LEU A 194 11.63 -13.74 9.68
C LEU A 194 10.79 -14.15 10.90
N PRO A 195 11.33 -14.04 12.15
CA PRO A 195 10.67 -14.52 13.37
C PRO A 195 9.31 -13.89 13.67
N HIS A 196 9.07 -12.66 13.22
CA HIS A 196 7.82 -11.94 13.48
C HIS A 196 6.70 -12.34 12.50
N GLY A 197 7.03 -13.06 11.41
CA GLY A 197 6.07 -13.61 10.45
C GLY A 197 5.62 -15.04 10.74
N VAL A 198 6.17 -15.69 11.79
CA VAL A 198 5.93 -17.10 12.13
C VAL A 198 4.46 -17.37 12.47
N ASP A 199 3.83 -16.52 13.27
CA ASP A 199 2.45 -16.73 13.72
C ASP A 199 1.44 -16.63 12.58
N THR A 200 1.74 -15.86 11.54
CA THR A 200 0.86 -15.73 10.36
C THR A 200 1.18 -16.74 9.29
N CYS A 201 2.46 -17.08 9.08
CA CYS A 201 2.85 -17.99 8.01
C CYS A 201 2.71 -19.46 8.39
N CYS A 202 3.02 -19.88 9.63
CA CYS A 202 2.72 -21.25 10.07
C CYS A 202 1.21 -21.50 10.05
N LEU A 203 0.38 -20.56 10.53
CA LEU A 203 -1.07 -20.67 10.44
C LEU A 203 -1.56 -20.66 8.98
N ALA A 204 -1.05 -19.76 8.12
CA ALA A 204 -1.45 -19.72 6.72
C ALA A 204 -1.03 -20.99 5.96
N PHE A 205 0.13 -21.58 6.27
CA PHE A 205 0.60 -22.80 5.64
C PHE A 205 -0.19 -24.03 6.10
N CYS A 206 -0.46 -24.15 7.41
CA CYS A 206 -1.37 -25.17 7.95
C CYS A 206 -2.80 -25.03 7.39
N LEU A 207 -3.33 -23.80 7.27
CA LEU A 207 -4.67 -23.52 6.73
C LEU A 207 -4.78 -23.74 5.22
N LEU A 208 -3.73 -23.43 4.44
CA LEU A 208 -3.74 -23.56 2.97
C LEU A 208 -3.47 -24.99 2.50
N PHE A 209 -2.70 -25.79 3.24
CA PHE A 209 -2.27 -27.12 2.82
C PHE A 209 -2.76 -28.27 3.71
N GLY A 210 -3.52 -27.99 4.76
CA GLY A 210 -4.17 -29.03 5.58
C GLY A 210 -3.17 -29.94 6.32
N VAL A 211 -1.96 -29.46 6.56
CA VAL A 211 -0.96 -30.16 7.37
C VAL A 211 -1.31 -29.89 8.85
N PRO A 212 -1.50 -30.94 9.67
CA PRO A 212 -1.98 -30.83 11.05
C PRO A 212 -1.05 -30.03 11.97
#